data_AF-A0A8T6LL44-F1
#
_entry.id   AF-A0A8T6LL44-F1
#
_cell.length_a   1.000
_cell.length_b   1.000
_cell.length_c   1.000
_cell.angle_alpha   90.00
_cell.angle_beta   90.00
_cell.angle_gamma   90.00
#
_symmetry.space_group_name_H-M   'P 1'
#
loop_
_entity.id
_entity.type
_entity.pdbx_description
1 polymer ?
#
loop_
_entity_poly.entity_id
_entity_poly.type
_entity_poly.pdbx_seq_one_letter_code
_entity_poly.pdbx_strand_id
1 'polypeptide(L)'
;PPERSGNYADQSAGSLVTNVLSAYNDFFPFTAPVGSFPANSLGFHDLGGNAAEWTGDYYGTDTLYPNFEVDPRGPQEGRFHVIRGSGWLHGTLRELRWAFRDFGAEERLDVGFRLARYAELQEPE
;
A
#
# COMPACT_ATOMS: atom_id res chain seq x y z
N PRO A 1 10.22 3.05 12.40
CA PRO A 1 10.43 1.76 11.70
C PRO A 1 11.88 1.30 11.87
N PRO A 2 12.21 0.00 11.84
CA PRO A 2 13.59 -0.45 11.75
C PRO A 2 14.29 0.13 10.51
N GLU A 3 15.61 0.29 10.55
CA GLU A 3 16.38 0.73 9.38
C GLU A 3 16.09 -0.14 8.16
N ARG A 4 16.02 0.48 6.98
CA ARG A 4 15.76 -0.21 5.69
C ARG A 4 14.46 -1.02 5.66
N SER A 5 13.47 -0.66 6.47
CA SER A 5 12.16 -1.34 6.48
C SER A 5 11.26 -1.01 5.29
N GLY A 6 11.51 0.10 4.59
CA GLY A 6 10.71 0.57 3.46
C GLY A 6 11.01 2.03 3.13
N ASN A 7 10.41 2.52 2.05
CA ASN A 7 10.46 3.94 1.68
C ASN A 7 9.21 4.65 2.19
N TYR A 8 9.41 5.69 3.01
CA TYR A 8 8.39 6.43 3.73
C TYR A 8 8.66 7.93 3.67
N ALA A 9 7.72 8.74 4.16
CA ALA A 9 8.04 10.14 4.42
C ALA A 9 9.05 10.22 5.58
N ASP A 10 10.32 10.36 5.23
CA ASP A 10 11.46 10.35 6.14
C ASP A 10 12.12 11.75 6.22
N GLN A 11 13.29 11.85 6.84
CA GLN A 11 14.03 13.11 6.89
C GLN A 11 14.36 13.69 5.51
N SER A 12 14.63 12.85 4.51
CA SER A 12 14.97 13.30 3.16
C SER A 12 13.78 13.94 2.44
N ALA A 13 12.55 13.56 2.81
CA ALA A 13 11.31 14.15 2.33
C ALA A 13 10.87 15.43 3.07
N GLY A 14 11.62 15.91 4.08
CA GLY A 14 11.20 16.99 4.99
C GLY A 14 10.92 18.35 4.34
N SER A 15 11.44 18.62 3.13
CA SER A 15 11.10 19.82 2.36
C SER A 15 9.85 19.67 1.49
N LEU A 16 9.30 18.46 1.39
CA LEU A 16 8.23 18.08 0.46
C LEU A 16 6.92 17.80 1.20
N VAL A 17 6.99 17.27 2.41
CA VAL A 17 5.84 16.85 3.20
C VAL A 17 5.92 17.32 4.64
N THR A 18 4.75 17.58 5.24
CA THR A 18 4.64 18.10 6.62
C THR A 18 4.92 17.04 7.67
N ASN A 19 4.49 15.80 7.44
CA ASN A 19 4.61 14.71 8.40
C ASN A 19 5.73 13.78 7.97
N VAL A 20 6.85 13.81 8.70
CA VAL A 20 8.00 12.93 8.46
C VAL A 20 8.34 12.10 9.69
N LEU A 21 8.90 10.93 9.43
CA LEU A 21 9.54 10.09 10.42
C LEU A 21 10.90 10.67 10.81
N SER A 22 10.90 11.58 11.80
CA SER A 22 12.09 12.35 12.20
C SER A 22 13.27 11.51 12.69
N ALA A 23 13.08 10.24 13.05
CA ALA A 23 14.13 9.32 13.48
C ALA A 23 14.42 8.21 12.43
N TYR A 24 13.97 8.39 11.18
CA TYR A 24 14.15 7.43 10.10
C TYR A 24 14.74 8.12 8.87
N ASN A 25 15.61 7.41 8.17
CA ASN A 25 16.19 7.86 6.91
C ASN A 25 16.36 6.66 5.98
N ASP A 26 15.65 6.65 4.85
CA ASP A 26 15.76 5.66 3.80
C ASP A 26 16.56 6.15 2.58
N PHE A 27 16.95 7.43 2.59
CA PHE A 27 17.73 8.13 1.55
C PHE A 27 16.99 8.36 0.22
N PHE A 28 15.67 8.18 0.19
CA PHE A 28 14.85 8.44 -0.99
C PHE A 28 13.78 9.52 -0.69
N PRO A 29 13.96 10.76 -1.18
CA PRO A 29 12.98 11.83 -0.95
C PRO A 29 11.64 11.62 -1.69
N PHE A 30 11.62 10.68 -2.64
CA PHE A 30 10.45 10.30 -3.45
C PHE A 30 10.45 8.77 -3.61
N THR A 31 9.99 8.24 -4.75
CA THR A 31 10.08 6.82 -5.05
C THR A 31 11.52 6.30 -5.05
N ALA A 32 11.66 5.05 -4.63
CA ALA A 32 12.88 4.25 -4.76
C ALA A 32 12.68 3.22 -5.90
N PRO A 33 13.76 2.71 -6.51
CA PRO A 33 13.66 1.54 -7.38
C PRO A 33 12.95 0.38 -6.67
N VAL A 34 12.06 -0.33 -7.38
CA VAL A 34 11.34 -1.48 -6.82
C VAL A 34 12.35 -2.53 -6.34
N GLY A 35 12.13 -3.05 -5.14
CA GLY A 35 13.01 -4.05 -4.50
C GLY A 35 14.23 -3.47 -3.80
N SER A 36 14.31 -2.15 -3.60
CA SER A 36 15.39 -1.50 -2.82
C SER A 36 15.41 -1.93 -1.35
N PHE A 37 14.27 -2.37 -0.83
CA PHE A 37 14.09 -2.84 0.54
C PHE A 37 13.87 -4.37 0.59
N PRO A 38 14.17 -5.02 1.73
CA PRO A 38 14.02 -6.46 1.87
C PRO A 38 12.60 -6.93 1.56
N ALA A 39 12.49 -8.08 0.89
CA ALA A 39 11.21 -8.75 0.73
C ALA A 39 10.68 -9.27 2.07
N ASN A 40 9.36 -9.41 2.17
CA ASN A 40 8.75 -10.19 3.24
C ASN A 40 8.99 -11.70 3.05
N SER A 41 8.54 -12.52 4.01
CA SER A 41 8.71 -13.98 3.96
C SER A 41 8.06 -14.68 2.76
N LEU A 42 7.18 -13.99 2.02
CA LEU A 42 6.52 -14.47 0.80
C LEU A 42 7.21 -13.97 -0.48
N GLY A 43 8.32 -13.23 -0.37
CA GLY A 43 9.05 -12.70 -1.52
C GLY A 43 8.50 -11.38 -2.08
N PHE A 44 7.53 -10.74 -1.43
CA PHE A 44 7.00 -9.46 -1.89
C PHE A 44 7.83 -8.29 -1.36
N HIS A 45 8.22 -7.41 -2.27
CA HIS A 45 8.87 -6.14 -1.97
C HIS A 45 7.85 -5.01 -1.86
N ASP A 46 8.20 -3.99 -1.08
CA ASP A 46 7.58 -2.65 -1.05
C ASP A 46 6.06 -2.62 -0.80
N LEU A 47 5.45 -3.68 -0.24
CA LEU A 47 4.01 -3.68 0.05
C LEU A 47 3.56 -2.63 1.08
N GLY A 48 4.52 -2.22 1.92
CA GLY A 48 4.27 -1.28 3.00
C GLY A 48 4.88 0.09 2.77
N GLY A 49 5.41 0.42 1.59
CA GLY A 49 6.14 1.68 1.34
C GLY A 49 6.41 1.89 -0.14
N ASN A 50 7.24 2.88 -0.49
CA ASN A 50 7.49 3.30 -1.86
C ASN A 50 6.24 3.95 -2.49
N ALA A 51 5.37 3.20 -3.16
CA ALA A 51 4.12 3.72 -3.68
C ALA A 51 2.95 3.02 -3.00
N ALA A 52 1.90 3.77 -2.63
CA ALA A 52 0.65 3.14 -2.28
C ALA A 52 0.05 2.48 -3.53
N GLU A 53 -0.83 1.50 -3.36
CA GLU A 53 -1.25 0.66 -4.49
C GLU A 53 -2.76 0.59 -4.63
N TRP A 54 -3.24 0.86 -5.86
CA TRP A 54 -4.62 0.61 -6.24
C TRP A 54 -4.98 -0.86 -6.10
N THR A 55 -6.20 -1.13 -5.62
CA THR A 55 -6.83 -2.45 -5.73
C THR A 55 -8.10 -2.38 -6.59
N GLY A 56 -8.56 -3.54 -7.06
CA GLY A 56 -9.77 -3.63 -7.90
C GLY A 56 -11.06 -3.33 -7.14
N ASP A 57 -11.04 -3.41 -5.81
CA ASP A 57 -12.20 -3.19 -4.96
C ASP A 57 -12.69 -1.73 -5.00
N TYR A 58 -14.00 -1.54 -5.02
CA TYR A 58 -14.59 -0.24 -4.72
C TYR A 58 -14.45 0.06 -3.22
N TYR A 59 -14.13 1.31 -2.90
CA TYR A 59 -14.03 1.76 -1.52
C TYR A 59 -15.43 1.93 -0.92
N GLY A 60 -15.76 1.07 0.04
CA GLY A 60 -17.00 1.12 0.80
C GLY A 60 -16.74 1.09 2.30
N THR A 61 -17.64 1.71 3.06
CA THR A 61 -17.69 1.62 4.52
C THR A 61 -18.68 0.57 5.01
N ASP A 62 -19.22 -0.27 4.12
CA ASP A 62 -20.13 -1.35 4.46
C ASP A 62 -19.39 -2.40 5.28
N THR A 63 -19.25 -2.10 6.56
CA THR A 63 -18.60 -2.89 7.61
C THR A 63 -19.55 -3.91 8.21
N LEU A 64 -20.73 -4.08 7.62
CA LEU A 64 -21.76 -5.00 8.09
C LEU A 64 -21.82 -6.21 7.18
N TYR A 65 -20.72 -6.97 7.14
CA TYR A 65 -20.78 -8.38 6.78
C TYR A 65 -21.01 -9.15 8.08
N PRO A 66 -22.27 -9.46 8.45
CA PRO A 66 -22.54 -10.26 9.66
C PRO A 66 -21.94 -11.68 9.57
N ASN A 67 -21.51 -12.10 8.37
CA ASN A 67 -20.98 -13.41 8.07
C ASN A 67 -19.56 -13.30 7.47
N PHE A 68 -18.75 -14.33 7.68
CA PHE A 68 -17.47 -14.49 6.99
C PHE A 68 -17.70 -14.69 5.48
N GLU A 69 -17.03 -13.89 4.65
CA GLU A 69 -17.03 -14.06 3.20
C GLU A 69 -15.81 -14.86 2.74
N VAL A 70 -16.00 -15.69 1.72
CA VAL A 70 -14.93 -16.36 0.98
C VAL A 70 -14.65 -15.53 -0.27
N ASP A 71 -13.41 -15.13 -0.46
CA ASP A 71 -12.96 -14.27 -1.57
C ASP A 71 -13.80 -12.98 -1.75
N PRO A 72 -13.87 -12.11 -0.72
CA PRO A 72 -14.64 -10.87 -0.80
C PRO A 72 -14.10 -9.98 -1.92
N ARG A 73 -15.01 -9.37 -2.70
CA ARG A 73 -14.67 -8.47 -3.83
C ARG A 73 -15.02 -7.01 -3.56
N GLY A 74 -15.42 -6.70 -2.34
CA GLY A 74 -15.97 -5.40 -1.97
C GLY A 74 -17.35 -5.13 -2.59
N PRO A 75 -17.83 -3.87 -2.52
CA PRO A 75 -19.06 -3.43 -3.17
C PRO A 75 -19.04 -3.64 -4.68
N GLN A 76 -20.21 -3.89 -5.29
CA GLN A 76 -20.32 -4.07 -6.75
C GLN A 76 -20.20 -2.76 -7.52
N GLU A 77 -20.48 -1.63 -6.88
CA GLU A 77 -20.43 -0.31 -7.47
C GLU A 77 -19.82 0.68 -6.47
N GLY A 78 -19.16 1.70 -6.97
CA GLY A 78 -18.59 2.74 -6.12
C GLY A 78 -18.00 3.88 -6.93
N ARG A 79 -17.78 5.02 -6.26
CA ARG A 79 -17.14 6.19 -6.85
C ARG A 79 -15.62 6.13 -6.79
N PHE A 80 -15.08 5.48 -5.76
CA PHE A 80 -13.66 5.43 -5.48
C PHE A 80 -13.20 3.98 -5.42
N HIS A 81 -11.96 3.72 -5.80
CA HIS A 81 -11.28 2.45 -5.57
C HIS A 81 -10.43 2.50 -4.30
N VAL A 82 -10.21 1.34 -3.71
CA VAL A 82 -9.37 1.21 -2.51
C VAL A 82 -7.90 1.38 -2.90
N ILE A 83 -7.18 2.13 -2.07
CA ILE A 83 -5.72 2.23 -2.10
C ILE A 83 -5.17 1.59 -0.82
N ARG A 84 -4.16 0.74 -0.96
CA ARG A 84 -3.54 -0.02 0.12
C ARG A 84 -2.05 0.28 0.23
N GLY A 85 -1.50 -0.08 1.39
CA GLY A 85 -0.10 0.16 1.70
C GLY A 85 0.17 1.61 2.10
N SER A 86 1.44 1.92 2.26
CA SER A 86 1.95 3.27 2.50
C SER A 86 2.90 3.63 1.38
N GLY A 87 3.47 4.83 1.40
CA GLY A 87 4.37 5.30 0.36
C GLY A 87 5.26 6.42 0.84
N TRP A 88 6.05 6.97 -0.07
CA TRP A 88 7.02 8.04 0.20
C TRP A 88 6.39 9.35 0.72
N LEU A 89 5.06 9.50 0.63
CA LEU A 89 4.30 10.62 1.23
C LEU A 89 3.78 10.36 2.66
N HIS A 90 3.86 9.14 3.17
CA HIS A 90 3.22 8.72 4.42
C HIS A 90 4.22 8.66 5.58
N GLY A 91 3.94 9.42 6.64
CA GLY A 91 4.84 9.58 7.79
C GLY A 91 4.16 9.43 9.16
N THR A 92 2.84 9.24 9.20
CA THR A 92 2.10 9.10 10.46
C THR A 92 1.92 7.64 10.86
N LEU A 93 1.86 7.35 12.17
CA LEU A 93 1.58 6.00 12.68
C LEU A 93 0.28 5.39 12.14
N ARG A 94 -0.70 6.21 11.77
CA ARG A 94 -1.98 5.73 11.22
C ARG A 94 -1.80 5.12 9.83
N GLU A 95 -1.04 5.81 8.98
CA GLU A 95 -0.83 5.48 7.56
C GLU A 95 0.12 4.30 7.40
N LEU A 96 1.09 4.14 8.30
CA LEU A 96 2.12 3.10 8.26
C LEU A 96 1.63 1.71 8.70
N ARG A 97 0.32 1.52 8.94
CA ARG A 97 -0.24 0.23 9.34
C ARG A 97 -0.69 -0.56 8.12
N TRP A 98 -0.51 -1.87 8.17
CA TRP A 98 -1.09 -2.82 7.18
C TRP A 98 -2.62 -2.70 7.02
N ALA A 99 -3.31 -2.27 8.07
CA ALA A 99 -4.75 -2.06 8.05
C ALA A 99 -5.16 -0.70 7.45
N PHE A 100 -4.22 0.21 7.16
CA PHE A 100 -4.53 1.49 6.55
C PHE A 100 -5.14 1.31 5.16
N ARG A 101 -6.19 2.07 4.90
CA ARG A 101 -6.85 2.16 3.60
C ARG A 101 -7.02 3.62 3.28
N ASP A 102 -6.67 3.96 2.06
CA ASP A 102 -7.00 5.23 1.43
C ASP A 102 -7.92 4.95 0.24
N PHE A 103 -8.35 5.99 -0.47
CA PHE A 103 -9.22 5.87 -1.63
C PHE A 103 -8.95 6.95 -2.66
N GLY A 104 -9.38 6.71 -3.90
CA GLY A 104 -9.35 7.73 -4.94
C GLY A 104 -10.10 7.28 -6.19
N ALA A 105 -10.25 8.19 -7.15
CA ALA A 105 -10.92 7.94 -8.43
C ALA A 105 -10.05 8.30 -9.65
N GLU A 106 -9.03 9.14 -9.46
CA GLU A 106 -8.18 9.70 -10.51
C GLU A 106 -6.71 9.34 -10.24
N GLU A 107 -5.84 9.59 -11.22
CA GLU A 107 -4.41 9.35 -11.08
C GLU A 107 -3.77 10.17 -9.94
N ARG A 108 -2.75 9.58 -9.32
CA ARG A 108 -1.99 10.17 -8.23
C ARG A 108 -0.52 9.85 -8.40
N LEU A 109 0.35 10.83 -8.12
CA LEU A 109 1.80 10.68 -8.29
C LEU A 109 2.44 9.73 -7.27
N ASP A 110 1.77 9.48 -6.15
CA ASP A 110 2.21 8.62 -5.05
C ASP A 110 1.59 7.21 -5.08
N VAL A 111 0.74 6.93 -6.07
CA VAL A 111 -0.02 5.68 -6.16
C VAL A 111 0.32 4.92 -7.43
N GLY A 112 0.82 3.70 -7.26
CA GLY A 112 1.06 2.73 -8.32
C GLY A 112 0.08 1.57 -8.26
N PHE A 113 0.47 0.44 -8.83
CA PHE A 113 -0.26 -0.82 -8.72
C PHE A 113 0.69 -1.99 -8.97
N ARG A 114 0.29 -3.17 -8.53
CA ARG A 114 0.88 -4.45 -8.93
C ARG A 114 -0.19 -5.38 -9.46
N LEU A 115 0.20 -6.27 -10.36
CA LEU A 115 -0.73 -7.22 -10.95
C LEU A 115 -0.85 -8.47 -10.08
N ALA A 116 -2.08 -8.96 -9.94
CA ALA A 116 -2.38 -10.29 -9.45
C ALA A 116 -3.09 -11.07 -10.56
N ARG A 117 -2.95 -12.39 -10.54
CA ARG A 117 -3.68 -13.29 -11.43
C ARG A 117 -4.22 -14.47 -10.63
N TYR A 118 -5.34 -15.02 -11.06
CA TYR A 118 -5.81 -16.29 -10.53
C TYR A 118 -4.76 -17.37 -10.75
N ALA A 119 -4.57 -18.22 -9.74
CA ALA A 119 -3.81 -19.44 -9.93
C ALA A 119 -4.61 -20.34 -10.88
N GLU A 120 -3.94 -20.94 -11.87
CA GLU A 120 -4.54 -22.02 -12.64
C GLU A 120 -4.77 -23.20 -11.69
N LEU A 121 -5.95 -23.81 -11.77
CA LEU A 121 -6.21 -25.03 -11.02
C LEU A 121 -5.29 -26.12 -11.59
N GLN A 122 -4.36 -26.61 -10.77
CA GLN A 122 -3.71 -27.88 -11.07
C GLN A 122 -4.77 -28.97 -10.96
N GLU A 123 -5.17 -29.56 -12.08
CA GLU A 123 -5.89 -30.83 -12.06
C GLU A 123 -5.00 -31.85 -11.33
N PRO A 124 -5.52 -32.56 -10.32
CA PRO A 124 -4.75 -33.59 -9.65
C PRO A 124 -4.40 -34.70 -10.66
N GLU A 125 -3.12 -35.12 -10.69
CA GLU A 125 -2.67 -36.34 -11.40
C GLU A 125 -3.32 -37.61 -10.83
#